data_AF-A0A6I8UY87-F1
#
_entry.id   AF-A0A6I8UY87-F1
#
_cell.length_a   1.000
_cell.length_b   1.000
_cell.length_c   1.000
_cell.angle_alpha   90.00
_cell.angle_beta   90.00
_cell.angle_gamma   90.00
#
_symmetry.space_group_name_H-M   'P 1'
#
loop_
_entity.id
_entity.type
_entity.pdbx_description
1 polymer ?
#
loop_
_entity_poly.entity_id
_entity_poly.type
_entity_poly.pdbx_seq_one_letter_code
_entity_poly.pdbx_strand_id
1 'polypeptide(L)'
;MSSTEVKLSRLLILAQKFNNFYLTGFHKGDIRPFLVEGQQVGLIKSDVLKQLVKYPEVFCIRDCEQTKQGLVELNPAFRDYNERTEQLEKVLRNLRSEELFPALQGWRDEYFEVKSDHRALLKMERAATPLFGVRKYGVDINGYVRHPTQGLCIWLQQRSNTKETWPGKWDNMVGGGLSVGFGIKETAIKEAAEEASIPSDLVKNLVSAGCVSFFFESRQGLFPNTEYVFDLELPLDFVPHNADGEVQAFELLPAKECVERVFTPDFKTTSAPVVIDFLIRHGHITADDVVDFTQIVELLHVPLQSLYIYKTRLEQIQKQQKQQQQQQEKLPNDESNCNCGSLPIKPLENGHKKAA
;
A
#
# COMPACT_ATOMS: atom_id res chain seq x y z
N MET A 1 -24.85 -31.37 -8.03
CA MET A 1 -24.34 -30.16 -8.70
C MET A 1 -22.93 -29.95 -8.21
N SER A 2 -21.95 -30.36 -9.02
CA SER A 2 -20.52 -30.29 -8.69
C SER A 2 -20.10 -28.83 -8.75
N SER A 3 -19.57 -28.31 -7.65
CA SER A 3 -18.90 -27.01 -7.61
C SER A 3 -17.74 -27.05 -8.59
N THR A 4 -17.90 -26.38 -9.73
CA THR A 4 -16.80 -26.11 -10.65
C THR A 4 -15.86 -25.16 -9.91
N GLU A 5 -14.88 -25.73 -9.23
CA GLU A 5 -13.81 -24.96 -8.59
C GLU A 5 -13.09 -24.22 -9.72
N VAL A 6 -13.35 -22.91 -9.83
CA VAL A 6 -12.75 -22.07 -10.86
C VAL A 6 -11.24 -22.07 -10.60
N LYS A 7 -10.48 -22.70 -11.50
CA LYS A 7 -9.01 -22.72 -11.42
C LYS A 7 -8.49 -21.32 -11.70
N LEU A 8 -7.89 -20.69 -10.69
CA LEU A 8 -7.25 -19.39 -10.82
C LEU A 8 -5.98 -19.50 -11.67
N SER A 9 -5.71 -18.47 -12.48
CA SER A 9 -4.45 -18.37 -13.21
C SER A 9 -3.24 -18.21 -12.26
N ARG A 10 -2.06 -18.69 -12.68
CA ARG A 10 -0.78 -18.49 -11.94
C ARG A 10 -0.51 -17.01 -11.67
N LEU A 11 -0.85 -16.14 -12.63
CA LEU A 11 -0.72 -14.69 -12.50
C LEU A 11 -1.62 -14.13 -11.39
N LEU A 12 -2.88 -14.56 -11.31
CA LEU A 12 -3.77 -14.12 -10.24
C LEU A 12 -3.26 -14.55 -8.87
N ILE A 13 -2.78 -15.79 -8.73
CA ILE A 13 -2.19 -16.28 -7.47
C ILE A 13 -0.97 -15.43 -7.07
N LEU A 14 -0.11 -15.07 -8.02
CA LEU A 14 1.02 -14.18 -7.77
C LEU A 14 0.55 -12.76 -7.39
N ALA A 15 -0.48 -12.23 -8.06
CA ALA A 15 -1.07 -10.94 -7.75
C ALA A 15 -1.69 -10.87 -6.35
N GLN A 16 -2.34 -11.96 -5.93
CA GLN A 16 -2.82 -12.12 -4.56
C GLN A 16 -1.67 -12.20 -3.55
N LYS A 17 -0.54 -12.82 -3.92
CA LYS A 17 0.64 -12.94 -3.05
C LYS A 17 1.25 -11.58 -2.72
N PHE A 18 1.49 -10.71 -3.71
CA PHE A 18 2.03 -9.36 -3.45
C PHE A 18 0.96 -8.39 -2.91
N ASN A 19 -0.30 -8.81 -2.80
CA ASN A 19 -1.40 -8.09 -2.15
C ASN A 19 -2.00 -8.82 -0.94
N ASN A 20 -1.23 -9.72 -0.32
CA ASN A 20 -1.72 -10.55 0.78
C ASN A 20 -2.34 -9.73 1.92
N PHE A 21 -1.78 -8.55 2.22
CA PHE A 21 -2.32 -7.67 3.24
C PHE A 21 -3.61 -6.99 2.78
N TYR A 22 -3.63 -6.43 1.57
CA TYR A 22 -4.85 -5.80 1.03
C TYR A 22 -6.05 -6.75 1.06
N LEU A 23 -5.85 -7.99 0.62
CA LEU A 23 -6.92 -8.96 0.45
C LEU A 23 -7.35 -9.63 1.76
N THR A 24 -6.40 -9.93 2.64
CA THR A 24 -6.68 -10.77 3.82
C THR A 24 -6.35 -10.07 5.13
N GLY A 25 -5.26 -9.30 5.19
CA GLY A 25 -4.79 -8.65 6.41
C GLY A 25 -5.67 -7.47 6.83
N PHE A 26 -6.05 -6.63 5.87
CA PHE A 26 -6.75 -5.36 6.08
C PHE A 26 -8.10 -5.53 6.80
N HIS A 27 -8.79 -6.64 6.53
CA HIS A 27 -10.12 -6.92 7.09
C HIS A 27 -10.12 -7.61 8.46
N LYS A 28 -8.96 -8.05 8.97
CA LYS A 28 -8.88 -8.78 10.25
C LYS A 28 -9.16 -7.91 11.48
N GLY A 29 -9.26 -6.59 11.33
CA GLY A 29 -9.54 -5.65 12.42
C GLY A 29 -8.39 -5.46 13.41
N ASP A 30 -7.24 -6.11 13.19
CA ASP A 30 -6.05 -6.06 14.05
C ASP A 30 -5.10 -4.91 13.68
N ILE A 31 -5.68 -3.78 13.26
CA ILE A 31 -4.94 -2.60 12.83
C ILE A 31 -5.60 -1.32 13.33
N ARG A 32 -4.75 -0.34 13.67
CA ARG A 32 -5.16 1.00 14.08
C ARG A 32 -4.59 2.03 13.10
N PRO A 33 -5.35 3.06 12.68
CA PRO A 33 -4.79 4.19 11.94
C PRO A 33 -3.65 4.85 12.73
N PHE A 34 -2.54 5.13 12.05
CA PHE A 34 -1.46 5.96 12.55
C PHE A 34 -1.66 7.40 12.07
N LEU A 35 -1.79 8.34 13.01
CA LEU A 35 -2.04 9.74 12.75
C LEU A 35 -0.83 10.61 13.09
N VAL A 36 -0.61 11.63 12.27
CA VAL A 36 0.29 12.76 12.53
C VAL A 36 -0.46 14.03 12.16
N GLU A 37 -0.58 14.99 13.09
CA GLU A 37 -1.43 16.20 12.94
C GLU A 37 -2.87 15.87 12.50
N GLY A 38 -3.48 14.84 13.10
CA GLY A 38 -4.80 14.36 12.73
C GLY A 38 -4.93 13.82 11.29
N GLN A 39 -3.83 13.69 10.53
CA GLN A 39 -3.82 13.09 9.19
C GLN A 39 -3.39 11.64 9.30
N GLN A 40 -4.12 10.73 8.65
CA GLN A 40 -3.70 9.34 8.60
C GLN A 40 -2.53 9.18 7.65
N VAL A 41 -1.42 8.68 8.17
CA VAL A 41 -0.18 8.46 7.41
C VAL A 41 0.23 7.01 7.38
N GLY A 42 -0.40 6.15 8.17
CA GLY A 42 -0.02 4.76 8.31
C GLY A 42 -1.06 3.87 8.99
N LEU A 43 -0.64 2.65 9.30
CA LEU A 43 -1.37 1.62 10.02
C LEU A 43 -0.45 0.92 11.03
N ILE A 44 -0.90 0.81 12.28
CA ILE A 44 -0.21 0.11 13.36
C ILE A 44 -0.89 -1.22 13.59
N LYS A 45 -0.12 -2.31 13.50
CA LYS A 45 -0.57 -3.64 13.92
C LYS A 45 -0.48 -3.82 15.44
N SER A 46 -1.22 -4.77 15.99
CA SER A 46 -1.26 -4.98 17.44
C SER A 46 0.06 -5.41 18.08
N ASP A 47 0.93 -6.10 17.37
CA ASP A 47 2.28 -6.43 17.83
C ASP A 47 3.15 -5.17 18.00
N VAL A 48 3.08 -4.24 17.05
CA VAL A 48 3.74 -2.92 17.15
C VAL A 48 3.10 -2.08 18.26
N LEU A 49 1.76 -2.06 18.35
CA LEU A 49 1.02 -1.31 19.36
C LEU A 49 1.46 -1.66 20.80
N LYS A 50 1.69 -2.95 21.09
CA LYS A 50 2.17 -3.43 22.40
C LYS A 50 3.50 -2.81 22.84
N GLN A 51 4.30 -2.33 21.89
CA GLN A 51 5.54 -1.61 22.20
C GLN A 51 5.30 -0.10 22.29
N LEU A 52 4.47 0.46 21.40
CA LEU A 52 4.20 1.91 21.39
C LEU A 52 3.51 2.41 22.68
N VAL A 53 2.72 1.56 23.36
CA VAL A 53 2.11 1.90 24.67
C VAL A 53 3.12 2.24 25.76
N LYS A 54 4.39 1.85 25.60
CA LYS A 54 5.46 2.13 26.56
C LYS A 54 6.00 3.58 26.45
N TYR A 55 5.61 4.32 25.42
CA TYR A 55 6.07 5.70 25.16
C TYR A 55 4.87 6.68 25.14
N PRO A 56 4.14 6.84 26.26
CA PRO A 56 2.97 7.72 26.33
C PRO A 56 3.30 9.20 26.08
N GLU A 57 4.55 9.61 26.24
CA GLU A 57 5.05 10.94 25.91
C GLU A 57 5.19 11.16 24.39
N VAL A 58 5.32 10.10 23.59
CA VAL A 58 5.44 10.18 22.12
C VAL A 58 4.15 9.78 21.41
N PHE A 59 3.38 8.83 21.94
CA PHE A 59 2.15 8.35 21.31
C PHE A 59 0.91 8.54 22.19
N CYS A 60 -0.08 9.22 21.63
CA CYS A 60 -1.44 9.27 22.15
C CYS A 60 -2.24 8.12 21.55
N ILE A 61 -2.45 7.06 22.35
CA ILE A 61 -3.25 5.90 21.95
C ILE A 61 -4.64 6.04 22.56
N ARG A 62 -5.67 6.02 21.71
CA ARG A 62 -7.06 6.25 22.12
C ARG A 62 -7.99 5.29 21.43
N ASP A 63 -9.08 4.93 22.10
CA ASP A 63 -10.19 4.29 21.43
C ASP A 63 -11.09 5.35 20.79
N CYS A 64 -11.70 5.04 19.65
CA CYS A 64 -12.65 5.92 18.99
C CYS A 64 -14.00 5.21 18.88
N GLU A 65 -14.93 5.62 19.74
CA GLU A 65 -16.29 5.06 19.77
C GLU A 65 -17.02 5.23 18.44
N GLN A 66 -16.79 6.36 17.74
CA GLN A 66 -17.45 6.67 16.47
C GLN A 66 -17.05 5.68 15.36
N THR A 67 -15.78 5.31 15.30
CA THR A 67 -15.28 4.36 14.28
C THR A 67 -15.26 2.92 14.77
N LYS A 68 -15.48 2.69 16.07
CA LYS A 68 -15.27 1.42 16.78
C LYS A 68 -13.86 0.84 16.56
N GLN A 69 -12.89 1.70 16.25
CA GLN A 69 -11.49 1.36 16.00
C GLN A 69 -10.63 2.26 16.88
N GLY A 70 -9.67 1.69 17.60
CA GLY A 70 -8.65 2.50 18.27
C GLY A 70 -7.72 3.15 17.27
N LEU A 71 -7.08 4.25 17.66
CA LEU A 71 -6.09 4.99 16.86
C LEU A 71 -4.77 5.11 17.63
N VAL A 72 -3.70 5.36 16.87
CA VAL A 72 -2.40 5.78 17.42
C VAL A 72 -2.07 7.13 16.79
N GLU A 73 -1.91 8.17 17.60
CA GLU A 73 -1.50 9.49 17.11
C GLU A 73 -0.15 9.86 17.70
N LEU A 74 0.78 10.32 16.85
CA LEU A 74 2.01 10.95 17.33
C LEU A 74 1.64 12.22 18.12
N ASN A 75 2.26 12.43 19.27
CA ASN A 75 1.87 13.45 20.24
C ASN A 75 1.57 14.80 19.55
N PRO A 76 0.32 15.29 19.61
CA PRO A 76 -0.10 16.50 18.89
C PRO A 76 0.54 17.78 19.45
N ALA A 77 1.25 17.70 20.58
CA ALA A 77 2.06 18.79 21.09
C ALA A 77 3.30 19.08 20.21
N PHE A 78 3.79 18.10 19.42
CA PHE A 78 4.96 18.30 18.55
C PHE A 78 4.61 19.21 17.36
N ARG A 79 5.27 20.36 17.30
CA ARG A 79 4.84 21.51 16.48
C ARG A 79 5.35 21.50 15.06
N ASP A 80 6.49 20.88 14.81
CA ASP A 80 7.11 20.91 13.49
C ASP A 80 7.67 19.56 13.03
N TYR A 81 8.11 19.55 11.78
CA TYR A 81 8.65 18.39 11.07
C TYR A 81 9.86 17.79 11.79
N ASN A 82 10.77 18.62 12.29
CA ASN A 82 12.01 18.18 12.90
C ASN A 82 11.76 17.59 14.28
N GLU A 83 10.94 18.25 15.10
CA GLU A 83 10.57 17.77 16.43
C GLU A 83 9.90 16.39 16.34
N ARG A 84 8.93 16.21 15.43
CA ARG A 84 8.27 14.91 15.21
C ARG A 84 9.24 13.83 14.78
N THR A 85 10.13 14.17 13.87
CA THR A 85 11.18 13.26 13.39
C THR A 85 12.07 12.83 14.55
N GLU A 86 12.58 13.78 15.34
CA GLU A 86 13.51 13.51 16.43
C GLU A 86 12.89 12.66 17.54
N GLN A 87 11.66 12.99 17.95
CA GLN A 87 10.95 12.28 19.01
C GLN A 87 10.61 10.85 18.58
N LEU A 88 10.17 10.65 17.34
CA LEU A 88 9.92 9.33 16.79
C LEU A 88 11.23 8.53 16.66
N GLU A 89 12.30 9.14 16.16
CA GLU A 89 13.59 8.48 15.96
C GLU A 89 14.18 7.96 17.28
N LYS A 90 14.04 8.70 18.38
CA LYS A 90 14.43 8.23 19.73
C LYS A 90 13.77 6.90 20.09
N VAL A 91 12.46 6.79 19.86
CA VAL A 91 11.72 5.54 20.10
C VAL A 91 12.22 4.43 19.17
N LEU A 92 12.36 4.72 17.87
CA LEU A 92 12.80 3.73 16.89
C LEU A 92 14.20 3.17 17.20
N ARG A 93 15.12 4.03 17.66
CA ARG A 93 16.46 3.61 18.09
C ARG A 93 16.42 2.72 19.33
N ASN A 94 15.56 3.02 20.30
CA ASN A 94 15.38 2.17 21.46
C ASN A 94 14.77 0.81 21.09
N LEU A 95 13.71 0.80 20.26
CA LEU A 95 13.13 -0.45 19.74
C LEU A 95 14.11 -1.28 18.93
N ARG A 96 15.02 -0.64 18.18
CA ARG A 96 16.12 -1.31 17.48
C ARG A 96 17.09 -1.96 18.45
N SER A 97 17.48 -1.25 19.52
CA SER A 97 18.42 -1.76 20.53
C SER A 97 17.86 -2.94 21.33
N GLU A 98 16.54 -3.05 21.44
CA GLU A 98 15.86 -4.19 22.07
C GLU A 98 15.65 -5.38 21.09
N GLU A 99 16.07 -5.24 19.83
CA GLU A 99 15.97 -6.26 18.77
C GLU A 99 14.55 -6.82 18.55
N LEU A 100 13.51 -6.06 18.92
CA LEU A 100 12.12 -6.54 18.93
C LEU A 100 11.53 -6.74 17.53
N PHE A 101 12.03 -6.00 16.54
CA PHE A 101 11.50 -6.00 15.18
C PHE A 101 12.61 -6.30 14.16
N PRO A 102 12.49 -7.39 13.37
CA PRO A 102 13.46 -7.74 12.34
C PRO A 102 13.69 -6.63 11.31
N ALA A 103 12.67 -5.80 11.05
CA ALA A 103 12.80 -4.70 10.10
C ALA A 103 13.84 -3.66 10.54
N LEU A 104 13.88 -3.32 11.84
CA LEU A 104 14.79 -2.30 12.38
C LEU A 104 16.27 -2.70 12.34
N GLN A 105 16.57 -3.97 12.05
CA GLN A 105 17.95 -4.42 11.82
C GLN A 105 18.49 -4.01 10.45
N GLY A 106 17.62 -3.65 9.50
CA GLY A 106 17.99 -3.11 8.19
C GLY A 106 18.21 -1.59 8.17
N TRP A 107 18.58 -1.00 9.31
CA TRP A 107 18.82 0.43 9.46
C TRP A 107 20.04 0.87 8.66
N ARG A 108 19.90 1.95 7.90
CA ARG A 108 20.88 2.38 6.90
C ARG A 108 21.03 3.90 6.81
N ASP A 109 20.46 4.63 7.78
CA ASP A 109 20.46 6.08 7.82
C ASP A 109 19.87 6.72 6.54
N GLU A 110 18.95 5.99 5.91
CA GLU A 110 18.17 6.42 4.76
C GLU A 110 16.73 6.68 5.21
N TYR A 111 16.21 7.87 4.91
CA TYR A 111 14.93 8.32 5.43
C TYR A 111 13.92 8.50 4.31
N PHE A 112 12.68 8.10 4.58
CA PHE A 112 11.52 8.33 3.72
C PHE A 112 10.63 9.41 4.30
N GLU A 113 10.02 10.19 3.41
CA GLU A 113 9.03 11.19 3.79
C GLU A 113 7.72 10.52 4.21
N VAL A 114 7.22 10.88 5.40
CA VAL A 114 5.90 10.47 5.87
C VAL A 114 4.92 11.58 5.53
N LYS A 115 4.12 11.36 4.48
CA LYS A 115 3.26 12.38 3.88
C LYS A 115 1.77 12.14 4.11
N SER A 116 1.03 13.22 4.37
CA SER A 116 -0.40 13.28 4.04
C SER A 116 -0.56 13.60 2.54
N ASP A 117 -1.78 13.80 2.06
CA ASP A 117 -2.08 13.94 0.62
C ASP A 117 -1.27 15.04 -0.09
N HIS A 118 -0.82 16.08 0.62
CA HIS A 118 -0.12 17.22 0.00
C HIS A 118 1.14 17.68 0.75
N ARG A 119 1.48 17.11 1.91
CA ARG A 119 2.55 17.64 2.76
C ARG A 119 3.30 16.56 3.50
N ALA A 120 4.63 16.67 3.51
CA ALA A 120 5.49 15.90 4.38
C ALA A 120 5.36 16.38 5.85
N LEU A 121 5.10 15.45 6.77
CA LEU A 121 4.81 15.77 8.17
C LEU A 121 5.98 15.45 9.11
N LEU A 122 6.80 14.48 8.73
CA LEU A 122 8.07 14.07 9.36
C LEU A 122 8.82 13.17 8.37
N LYS A 123 10.09 12.84 8.66
CA LYS A 123 10.79 11.72 8.03
C LYS A 123 10.94 10.55 8.98
N MET A 124 10.98 9.36 8.42
CA MET A 124 11.11 8.11 9.14
C MET A 124 12.20 7.28 8.47
N GLU A 125 13.02 6.61 9.28
CA GLU A 125 14.02 5.69 8.74
C GLU A 125 13.32 4.58 7.92
N ARG A 126 13.84 4.31 6.71
CA ARG A 126 13.30 3.36 5.72
C ARG A 126 12.92 2.00 6.30
N ALA A 127 13.78 1.41 7.11
CA ALA A 127 13.63 0.15 7.81
C ALA A 127 12.52 0.17 8.90
N ALA A 128 12.17 1.34 9.42
CA ALA A 128 11.07 1.49 10.38
C ALA A 128 9.69 1.63 9.71
N THR A 129 9.63 2.11 8.46
CA THR A 129 8.37 2.31 7.73
C THR A 129 7.41 1.10 7.72
N PRO A 130 7.87 -0.17 7.68
CA PRO A 130 6.96 -1.30 7.71
C PRO A 130 6.24 -1.50 9.05
N LEU A 131 6.81 -1.05 10.17
CA LEU A 131 6.14 -1.12 11.47
C LEU A 131 4.93 -0.16 11.54
N PHE A 132 5.01 0.94 10.79
CA PHE A 132 4.00 1.99 10.81
C PHE A 132 3.06 1.92 9.61
N GLY A 133 3.23 0.95 8.71
CA GLY A 133 2.42 0.80 7.50
C GLY A 133 2.31 2.10 6.71
N VAL A 134 3.40 2.87 6.66
CA VAL A 134 3.46 4.15 5.94
C VAL A 134 3.55 3.88 4.45
N ARG A 135 2.81 4.66 3.66
CA ARG A 135 2.91 4.62 2.19
C ARG A 135 4.35 4.90 1.76
N LYS A 136 4.92 3.95 1.01
CA LYS A 136 6.26 4.09 0.43
C LYS A 136 6.17 4.37 -1.04
N TYR A 137 7.16 5.10 -1.50
CA TYR A 137 7.34 5.42 -2.90
C TYR A 137 8.73 4.97 -3.31
N GLY A 138 8.83 4.44 -4.51
CA GLY A 138 10.10 4.12 -5.14
C GLY A 138 9.99 4.26 -6.64
N VAL A 139 11.08 3.94 -7.32
CA VAL A 139 11.20 3.99 -8.76
C VAL A 139 11.74 2.66 -9.24
N ASP A 140 11.25 2.20 -10.37
CA ASP A 140 11.78 1.01 -11.04
C ASP A 140 11.96 1.30 -12.53
N ILE A 141 13.05 0.79 -13.12
CA ILE A 141 13.33 0.91 -14.54
C ILE A 141 13.28 -0.46 -15.19
N ASN A 142 12.40 -0.62 -16.17
CA ASN A 142 12.44 -1.72 -17.12
C ASN A 142 13.43 -1.36 -18.23
N GLY A 143 14.67 -1.82 -18.12
CA GLY A 143 15.61 -1.76 -19.23
C GLY A 143 15.37 -2.92 -20.18
N TYR A 144 15.16 -2.63 -21.45
CA TYR A 144 14.80 -3.63 -22.46
C TYR A 144 15.54 -3.40 -23.77
N VAL A 145 15.63 -4.44 -24.60
CA VAL A 145 16.18 -4.36 -25.95
C VAL A 145 15.20 -5.00 -26.95
N ARG A 146 15.21 -4.53 -28.19
CA ARG A 146 14.52 -5.19 -29.31
C ARG A 146 15.51 -6.07 -30.06
N HIS A 147 15.64 -7.31 -29.60
CA HIS A 147 16.54 -8.28 -30.22
C HIS A 147 16.03 -8.70 -31.61
N PRO A 148 16.88 -8.72 -32.65
CA PRO A 148 16.45 -9.00 -34.02
C PRO A 148 15.81 -10.39 -34.21
N THR A 149 16.22 -11.38 -33.40
CA THR A 149 15.71 -12.76 -33.50
C THR A 149 14.86 -13.22 -32.33
N GLN A 150 14.99 -12.61 -31.15
CA GLN A 150 14.28 -13.01 -29.93
C GLN A 150 13.08 -12.10 -29.63
N GLY A 151 12.97 -10.96 -30.34
CA GLY A 151 11.94 -9.96 -30.11
C GLY A 151 12.26 -9.11 -28.89
N LEU A 152 11.24 -8.83 -28.06
CA LEU A 152 11.41 -8.04 -26.85
C LEU A 152 12.18 -8.85 -25.80
N CYS A 153 13.30 -8.31 -25.32
CA CYS A 153 14.06 -8.88 -24.22
C CYS A 153 14.22 -7.85 -23.10
N ILE A 154 14.19 -8.30 -21.85
CA ILE A 154 14.17 -7.46 -20.65
C ILE A 154 15.39 -7.82 -19.80
N TRP A 155 16.13 -6.83 -19.34
CA TRP A 155 17.18 -7.01 -18.35
C TRP A 155 16.56 -7.20 -16.97
N LEU A 156 17.02 -8.22 -16.26
CA LEU A 156 16.77 -8.42 -14.84
C LEU A 156 18.11 -8.38 -14.10
N GLN A 157 18.05 -7.97 -12.83
CA GLN A 157 19.21 -8.01 -11.96
C GLN A 157 19.04 -9.09 -10.89
N GLN A 158 20.16 -9.65 -10.44
CA GLN A 158 20.21 -10.46 -9.23
C GLN A 158 20.79 -9.62 -8.11
N ARG A 159 20.02 -9.47 -7.04
CA ARG A 159 20.40 -8.69 -5.86
C ARG A 159 21.62 -9.32 -5.20
N SER A 160 22.55 -8.49 -4.72
CA SER A 160 23.69 -8.96 -3.92
C SER A 160 23.21 -9.77 -2.71
N ASN A 161 23.99 -10.80 -2.36
CA ASN A 161 23.77 -11.59 -1.14
C ASN A 161 23.91 -10.75 0.15
N THR A 162 24.51 -9.56 0.09
CA THR A 162 24.66 -8.66 1.25
C THR A 162 23.47 -7.73 1.47
N LYS A 163 22.49 -7.67 0.55
CA LYS A 163 21.29 -6.83 0.70
C LYS A 163 20.49 -7.23 1.95
N GLU A 164 20.03 -6.24 2.71
CA GLU A 164 19.25 -6.43 3.94
C GLU A 164 17.88 -7.06 3.67
N THR A 165 17.33 -6.80 2.48
CA THR A 165 16.07 -7.36 2.02
C THR A 165 16.25 -8.15 0.74
N TRP A 166 15.68 -9.36 0.72
CA TRP A 166 15.67 -10.25 -0.44
C TRP A 166 17.06 -10.51 -1.05
N PRO A 167 18.08 -10.89 -0.24
CA PRO A 167 19.42 -11.17 -0.76
C PRO A 167 19.40 -12.30 -1.80
N GLY A 168 20.18 -12.17 -2.87
CA GLY A 168 20.33 -13.18 -3.92
C GLY A 168 19.13 -13.35 -4.86
N LYS A 169 18.03 -12.61 -4.64
CA LYS A 169 16.81 -12.73 -5.46
C LYS A 169 16.91 -11.97 -6.77
N TRP A 170 16.20 -12.46 -7.79
CA TRP A 170 15.96 -11.74 -9.03
C TRP A 170 15.00 -10.55 -8.81
N ASP A 171 15.29 -9.45 -9.49
CA ASP A 171 14.65 -8.14 -9.32
C ASP A 171 14.56 -7.42 -10.69
N ASN A 172 13.82 -6.30 -10.72
CA ASN A 172 13.83 -5.37 -11.86
C ASN A 172 15.25 -4.86 -12.13
N MET A 173 15.58 -4.52 -13.39
CA MET A 173 16.94 -4.13 -13.78
C MET A 173 17.55 -3.08 -12.85
N VAL A 174 16.78 -2.06 -12.51
CA VAL A 174 17.16 -0.99 -11.58
C VAL A 174 15.93 -0.67 -10.73
N GLY A 175 16.11 -0.52 -9.42
CA GLY A 175 15.02 -0.09 -8.54
C GLY A 175 15.48 0.48 -7.20
N GLY A 176 14.92 1.63 -6.82
CA GLY A 176 15.34 2.38 -5.63
C GLY A 176 14.18 3.01 -4.85
N GLY A 177 14.40 3.23 -3.56
CA GLY A 177 13.44 3.94 -2.71
C GLY A 177 13.49 5.45 -2.92
N LEU A 178 12.36 6.14 -2.79
CA LEU A 178 12.32 7.60 -2.87
C LEU A 178 12.71 8.22 -1.53
N SER A 179 14.02 8.44 -1.33
CA SER A 179 14.57 9.03 -0.11
C SER A 179 14.24 10.53 0.00
N VAL A 180 14.26 11.05 1.23
CA VAL A 180 14.12 12.48 1.53
C VAL A 180 15.11 13.31 0.71
N GLY A 181 14.63 14.38 0.09
CA GLY A 181 15.47 15.32 -0.67
C GLY A 181 15.63 15.01 -2.16
N PHE A 182 15.19 13.84 -2.63
CA PHE A 182 15.30 13.48 -4.05
C PHE A 182 13.95 13.56 -4.78
N GLY A 183 13.98 14.03 -6.03
CA GLY A 183 12.84 13.95 -6.95
C GLY A 183 12.70 12.58 -7.59
N ILE A 184 11.50 12.22 -8.09
CA ILE A 184 11.23 10.89 -8.67
C ILE A 184 12.20 10.57 -9.83
N LYS A 185 12.30 11.45 -10.82
CA LYS A 185 13.20 11.24 -11.97
C LYS A 185 14.68 11.31 -11.57
N GLU A 186 15.00 12.15 -10.58
CA GLU A 186 16.35 12.26 -10.03
C GLU A 186 16.79 10.95 -9.37
N THR A 187 15.93 10.34 -8.54
CA THR A 187 16.15 9.01 -7.98
C THR A 187 16.34 7.99 -9.10
N ALA A 188 15.46 7.93 -10.10
CA ALA A 188 15.61 6.97 -11.20
C ALA A 188 16.95 7.11 -11.92
N ILE A 189 17.42 8.34 -12.17
CA ILE A 189 18.73 8.58 -12.81
C ILE A 189 19.90 8.17 -11.89
N LYS A 190 19.82 8.48 -10.59
CA LYS A 190 20.82 8.07 -9.60
C LYS A 190 20.96 6.55 -9.55
N GLU A 191 19.85 5.84 -9.34
CA GLU A 191 19.83 4.38 -9.22
C GLU A 191 20.27 3.71 -10.53
N ALA A 192 19.93 4.28 -11.69
CA ALA A 192 20.39 3.79 -12.99
C ALA A 192 21.92 3.82 -13.13
N ALA A 193 22.57 4.84 -12.56
CA ALA A 193 24.01 4.96 -12.55
C ALA A 193 24.65 4.02 -11.50
N GLU A 194 24.05 3.88 -10.32
CA GLU A 194 24.60 3.08 -9.22
C GLU A 194 24.44 1.56 -9.45
N GLU A 195 23.23 1.09 -9.75
CA GLU A 195 22.96 -0.34 -9.85
C GLU A 195 23.43 -0.94 -11.19
N ALA A 196 23.27 -0.20 -12.30
CA ALA A 196 23.49 -0.72 -13.66
C ALA A 196 24.48 0.07 -14.52
N SER A 197 25.08 1.13 -13.97
CA SER A 197 26.05 1.99 -14.66
C SER A 197 25.58 2.50 -16.01
N ILE A 198 24.30 2.89 -16.08
CA ILE A 198 23.70 3.46 -17.28
C ILE A 198 24.25 4.88 -17.48
N PRO A 199 24.94 5.16 -18.61
CA PRO A 199 25.55 6.46 -18.84
C PRO A 199 24.50 7.53 -19.19
N SER A 200 24.87 8.80 -18.99
CA SER A 200 23.95 9.94 -19.12
C SER A 200 23.33 10.09 -20.51
N ASP A 201 24.04 9.66 -21.55
CA ASP A 201 23.57 9.70 -22.94
C ASP A 201 22.49 8.65 -23.24
N LEU A 202 22.42 7.56 -22.47
CA LEU A 202 21.35 6.57 -22.52
C LEU A 202 20.19 6.95 -21.58
N VAL A 203 20.48 7.33 -20.33
CA VAL A 203 19.45 7.63 -19.32
C VAL A 203 18.56 8.81 -19.71
N LYS A 204 19.01 9.70 -20.60
CA LYS A 204 18.18 10.79 -21.13
C LYS A 204 16.93 10.30 -21.88
N ASN A 205 16.96 9.06 -22.38
CA ASN A 205 15.85 8.43 -23.11
C ASN A 205 14.82 7.76 -22.18
N LEU A 206 14.98 7.87 -20.85
CA LEU A 206 14.08 7.31 -19.87
C LEU A 206 12.64 7.85 -20.04
N VAL A 207 11.68 6.96 -20.23
CA VAL A 207 10.26 7.29 -20.43
C VAL A 207 9.45 6.90 -19.20
N SER A 208 8.61 7.81 -18.69
CA SER A 208 7.67 7.45 -17.62
C SER A 208 6.54 6.58 -18.18
N ALA A 209 6.31 5.43 -17.56
CA ALA A 209 5.34 4.42 -18.00
C ALA A 209 4.13 4.29 -17.05
N GLY A 210 4.05 5.12 -16.01
CA GLY A 210 2.99 5.10 -15.00
C GLY A 210 3.49 4.66 -13.64
N CYS A 211 2.67 3.93 -12.90
CA CYS A 211 3.04 3.35 -11.60
C CYS A 211 2.23 2.09 -11.30
N VAL A 212 2.82 1.21 -10.50
CA VAL A 212 2.11 0.09 -9.86
C VAL A 212 1.97 0.35 -8.37
N SER A 213 0.92 -0.17 -7.76
CA SER A 213 0.70 -0.08 -6.32
C SER A 213 0.15 -1.38 -5.76
N PHE A 214 0.72 -1.80 -4.63
CA PHE A 214 0.37 -3.05 -3.97
C PHE A 214 0.48 -2.92 -2.45
N PHE A 215 -0.22 -3.78 -1.72
CA PHE A 215 -0.16 -3.83 -0.27
C PHE A 215 0.26 -5.22 0.22
N PHE A 216 1.57 -5.36 0.40
CA PHE A 216 2.19 -6.59 0.85
C PHE A 216 2.43 -6.58 2.37
N GLU A 217 2.40 -7.74 2.99
CA GLU A 217 2.83 -7.98 4.37
C GLU A 217 3.89 -9.08 4.38
N SER A 218 4.95 -8.84 5.15
CA SER A 218 6.00 -9.82 5.42
C SER A 218 6.34 -9.86 6.91
N ARG A 219 7.32 -10.68 7.28
CA ARG A 219 7.90 -10.70 8.64
C ARG A 219 8.42 -9.34 9.12
N GLN A 220 8.72 -8.42 8.20
CA GLN A 220 9.18 -7.08 8.54
C GLN A 220 8.03 -6.12 8.85
N GLY A 221 6.80 -6.44 8.46
CA GLY A 221 5.62 -5.58 8.66
C GLY A 221 4.88 -5.31 7.36
N LEU A 222 4.37 -4.09 7.23
CA LEU A 222 3.44 -3.66 6.19
C LEU A 222 4.15 -2.89 5.06
N PHE A 223 3.82 -3.23 3.82
CA PHE A 223 4.45 -2.70 2.60
C PHE A 223 3.37 -2.14 1.65
N PRO A 224 2.76 -0.99 1.98
CA PRO A 224 1.91 -0.25 1.05
C PRO A 224 2.83 0.56 0.12
N ASN A 225 3.16 -0.03 -1.02
CA ASN A 225 4.16 0.49 -1.95
C ASN A 225 3.47 1.07 -3.20
N THR A 226 3.98 2.20 -3.67
CA THR A 226 3.73 2.75 -5.01
C THR A 226 5.08 2.88 -5.72
N GLU A 227 5.28 2.14 -6.79
CA GLU A 227 6.52 2.20 -7.58
C GLU A 227 6.25 2.97 -8.87
N TYR A 228 6.97 4.07 -9.08
CA TYR A 228 6.94 4.83 -10.32
C TYR A 228 7.75 4.10 -11.38
N VAL A 229 7.08 3.70 -12.45
CA VAL A 229 7.68 2.84 -13.47
C VAL A 229 8.24 3.70 -14.60
N PHE A 230 9.46 3.40 -14.98
CA PHE A 230 10.11 3.94 -16.17
C PHE A 230 10.51 2.81 -17.11
N ASP A 231 10.46 3.08 -18.40
CA ASP A 231 10.98 2.18 -19.41
C ASP A 231 12.17 2.83 -20.10
N LEU A 232 13.19 2.02 -20.41
CA LEU A 232 14.39 2.46 -21.10
C LEU A 232 14.78 1.43 -22.16
N GLU A 233 14.64 1.82 -23.43
CA GLU A 233 15.19 1.03 -24.54
C GLU A 233 16.71 1.20 -24.58
N LEU A 234 17.43 0.09 -24.48
CA LEU A 234 18.88 0.04 -24.45
C LEU A 234 19.44 -0.46 -25.80
N PRO A 235 20.65 -0.02 -26.19
CA PRO A 235 21.37 -0.61 -27.31
C PRO A 235 21.60 -2.11 -27.11
N LEU A 236 21.63 -2.87 -28.20
CA LEU A 236 21.83 -4.32 -28.16
C LEU A 236 23.21 -4.71 -27.59
N ASP A 237 24.21 -3.85 -27.77
CA ASP A 237 25.58 -4.02 -27.30
C ASP A 237 25.81 -3.45 -25.89
N PHE A 238 24.80 -2.83 -25.27
CA PHE A 238 24.89 -2.39 -23.89
C PHE A 238 24.79 -3.58 -22.93
N VAL A 239 25.77 -3.68 -22.03
CA VAL A 239 25.78 -4.66 -20.95
C VAL A 239 25.85 -3.90 -19.62
N PRO A 240 24.83 -4.01 -18.74
CA PRO A 240 24.85 -3.36 -17.45
C PRO A 240 25.96 -3.89 -16.55
N HIS A 241 26.49 -3.02 -15.70
CA HIS A 241 27.46 -3.39 -14.68
C HIS A 241 27.15 -2.70 -13.36
N ASN A 242 27.41 -3.41 -12.27
CA ASN A 242 27.25 -2.88 -10.92
C ASN A 242 28.33 -1.82 -10.63
N ALA A 243 27.94 -0.64 -10.12
CA ALA A 243 28.88 0.38 -9.68
C ALA A 243 29.08 0.43 -8.15
N ASP A 244 28.09 0.03 -7.35
CA ASP A 244 28.01 0.34 -5.92
C ASP A 244 28.05 -0.89 -4.98
N GLY A 245 28.00 -2.10 -5.54
CA GLY A 245 28.01 -3.36 -4.77
C GLY A 245 26.62 -3.96 -4.52
N GLU A 246 25.54 -3.34 -5.02
CA GLU A 246 24.17 -3.74 -4.73
C GLU A 246 23.67 -4.92 -5.58
N VAL A 247 24.35 -5.19 -6.70
CA VAL A 247 23.96 -6.18 -7.72
C VAL A 247 25.05 -7.22 -7.96
N GLN A 248 24.71 -8.51 -7.96
CA GLN A 248 25.72 -9.56 -8.19
C GLN A 248 25.73 -10.12 -9.62
N ALA A 249 24.63 -10.00 -10.35
CA ALA A 249 24.53 -10.46 -11.73
C ALA A 249 23.42 -9.74 -12.49
N PHE A 250 23.51 -9.76 -13.82
CA PHE A 250 22.46 -9.33 -14.73
C PHE A 250 22.14 -10.46 -15.72
N GLU A 251 20.90 -10.52 -16.16
CA GLU A 251 20.46 -11.47 -17.18
C GLU A 251 19.46 -10.81 -18.12
N LEU A 252 19.71 -10.95 -19.43
CA LEU A 252 18.79 -10.49 -20.47
C LEU A 252 17.91 -11.67 -20.90
N LEU A 253 16.60 -11.54 -20.72
CA LEU A 253 15.65 -12.61 -21.04
C LEU A 253 14.65 -12.18 -22.11
N PRO A 254 14.30 -13.06 -23.07
CA PRO A 254 13.11 -12.87 -23.88
C PRO A 254 11.87 -12.67 -22.99
N ALA A 255 10.94 -11.81 -23.39
CA ALA A 255 9.75 -11.48 -22.62
C ALA A 255 8.97 -12.72 -22.13
N LYS A 256 8.88 -13.76 -22.96
CA LYS A 256 8.23 -15.03 -22.60
C LYS A 256 8.95 -15.77 -21.46
N GLU A 257 10.27 -15.74 -21.41
CA GLU A 257 11.04 -16.35 -20.32
C GLU A 257 11.00 -15.49 -19.06
N CYS A 258 10.92 -14.17 -19.21
CA CYS A 258 10.71 -13.24 -18.11
C CYS A 258 9.38 -13.53 -17.36
N VAL A 259 8.31 -13.86 -18.10
CA VAL A 259 7.03 -14.34 -17.50
C VAL A 259 7.26 -15.56 -16.62
N GLU A 260 8.05 -16.54 -17.05
CA GLU A 260 8.30 -17.73 -16.24
C GLU A 260 9.21 -17.42 -15.05
N ARG A 261 10.16 -16.48 -15.21
CA ARG A 261 11.07 -16.07 -14.15
C ARG A 261 10.34 -15.48 -12.95
N VAL A 262 9.28 -14.69 -13.15
CA VAL A 262 8.54 -14.06 -12.04
C VAL A 262 7.82 -15.06 -11.12
N PHE A 263 7.59 -16.30 -11.58
CA PHE A 263 6.97 -17.35 -10.77
C PHE A 263 7.97 -18.17 -9.96
N THR A 264 9.27 -18.00 -10.20
CA THR A 264 10.30 -18.73 -9.46
C THR A 264 10.35 -18.27 -7.99
N PRO A 265 10.68 -19.15 -7.04
CA PRO A 265 10.83 -18.77 -5.63
C PRO A 265 11.95 -17.75 -5.40
N ASP A 266 12.89 -17.65 -6.33
CA ASP A 266 14.03 -16.75 -6.30
C ASP A 266 13.71 -15.36 -6.83
N PHE A 267 12.51 -15.11 -7.36
CA PHE A 267 12.08 -13.77 -7.73
C PHE A 267 11.56 -12.98 -6.53
N LYS A 268 11.99 -11.72 -6.39
CA LYS A 268 11.52 -10.81 -5.34
C LYS A 268 10.04 -10.52 -5.54
N THR A 269 9.24 -10.88 -4.54
CA THR A 269 7.77 -10.84 -4.66
C THR A 269 7.24 -9.43 -4.94
N THR A 270 7.85 -8.39 -4.35
CA THR A 270 7.43 -6.99 -4.53
C THR A 270 7.90 -6.36 -5.84
N SER A 271 8.72 -7.07 -6.63
CA SER A 271 9.22 -6.64 -7.94
C SER A 271 8.36 -7.20 -9.09
N ALA A 272 7.64 -8.29 -8.82
CA ALA A 272 6.75 -8.92 -9.78
C ALA A 272 5.70 -7.95 -10.39
N PRO A 273 5.08 -7.02 -9.62
CA PRO A 273 4.10 -6.09 -10.17
C PRO A 273 4.64 -5.27 -11.35
N VAL A 274 5.88 -4.77 -11.27
CA VAL A 274 6.49 -3.92 -12.30
C VAL A 274 6.73 -4.69 -13.59
N VAL A 275 7.23 -5.93 -13.49
CA VAL A 275 7.46 -6.79 -14.67
C VAL A 275 6.14 -7.21 -15.30
N ILE A 276 5.13 -7.55 -14.50
CA ILE A 276 3.80 -7.92 -15.00
C ILE A 276 3.15 -6.73 -15.73
N ASP A 277 3.20 -5.53 -15.13
CA ASP A 277 2.73 -4.29 -15.77
C ASP A 277 3.41 -4.05 -17.12
N PHE A 278 4.75 -4.16 -17.18
CA PHE A 278 5.50 -4.03 -18.43
C PHE A 278 5.03 -5.04 -19.49
N LEU A 279 4.92 -6.32 -19.12
CA LEU A 279 4.49 -7.37 -20.05
C LEU A 279 3.05 -7.19 -20.54
N ILE A 280 2.16 -6.63 -19.71
CA ILE A 280 0.79 -6.25 -20.11
C ILE A 280 0.84 -5.09 -21.11
N ARG A 281 1.54 -3.99 -20.79
CA ARG A 281 1.64 -2.80 -21.66
C ARG A 281 2.28 -3.10 -23.01
N HIS A 282 3.16 -4.11 -23.07
CA HIS A 282 3.82 -4.56 -24.29
C HIS A 282 3.11 -5.74 -24.99
N GLY A 283 1.94 -6.18 -24.51
CA GLY A 283 1.12 -7.19 -25.19
C GLY A 283 1.60 -8.64 -25.08
N HIS A 284 2.46 -8.94 -24.11
CA HIS A 284 2.92 -10.30 -23.80
C HIS A 284 2.03 -11.03 -22.79
N ILE A 285 1.23 -10.28 -22.04
CA ILE A 285 0.14 -10.78 -21.21
C ILE A 285 -1.12 -10.07 -21.69
N THR A 286 -2.10 -10.82 -22.20
CA THR A 286 -3.32 -10.25 -22.81
C THR A 286 -4.59 -10.79 -22.15
N ALA A 287 -5.71 -10.08 -22.37
CA ALA A 287 -7.02 -10.53 -21.93
C ALA A 287 -7.53 -11.77 -22.70
N ASP A 288 -7.01 -12.04 -23.89
CA ASP A 288 -7.35 -13.22 -24.68
C ASP A 288 -6.70 -14.49 -24.09
N ASP A 289 -5.53 -14.34 -23.47
CA ASP A 289 -4.74 -15.46 -22.92
C ASP A 289 -4.99 -15.72 -21.43
N VAL A 290 -5.48 -14.73 -20.68
CA VAL A 290 -5.59 -14.78 -19.21
C VAL A 290 -7.02 -14.51 -18.75
N VAL A 291 -7.65 -15.54 -18.18
CA VAL A 291 -9.04 -15.49 -17.69
C VAL A 291 -9.28 -14.39 -16.64
N ASP A 292 -8.34 -14.22 -15.71
CA ASP A 292 -8.46 -13.27 -14.59
C ASP A 292 -7.84 -11.90 -14.90
N PHE A 293 -7.66 -11.54 -16.17
CA PHE A 293 -6.86 -10.40 -16.59
C PHE A 293 -7.24 -9.08 -15.89
N THR A 294 -8.54 -8.75 -15.83
CA THR A 294 -9.01 -7.51 -15.20
C THR A 294 -8.72 -7.47 -13.70
N GLN A 295 -8.87 -8.59 -12.99
CA GLN A 295 -8.52 -8.69 -11.57
C GLN A 295 -7.02 -8.52 -11.34
N ILE A 296 -6.19 -9.05 -12.23
CA ILE A 296 -4.74 -8.86 -12.18
C ILE A 296 -4.41 -7.38 -12.34
N VAL A 297 -5.00 -6.69 -13.31
CA VAL A 297 -4.83 -5.24 -13.52
C VAL A 297 -5.25 -4.45 -12.28
N GLU A 298 -6.40 -4.76 -11.68
CA GLU A 298 -6.84 -4.12 -10.42
C GLU A 298 -5.83 -4.32 -9.28
N LEU A 299 -5.25 -5.53 -9.17
CA LEU A 299 -4.26 -5.85 -8.16
C LEU A 299 -2.88 -5.22 -8.43
N LEU A 300 -2.59 -4.75 -9.64
CA LEU A 300 -1.42 -3.90 -9.92
C LEU A 300 -1.63 -2.44 -9.50
N HIS A 301 -2.86 -2.05 -9.16
CA HIS A 301 -3.23 -0.66 -8.86
C HIS A 301 -4.07 -0.57 -7.58
N VAL A 302 -3.61 -1.23 -6.50
CA VAL A 302 -4.28 -1.11 -5.20
C VAL A 302 -4.40 0.38 -4.83
N PRO A 303 -5.60 0.87 -4.44
CA PRO A 303 -5.87 2.30 -4.32
C PRO A 303 -5.34 2.87 -2.99
N LEU A 304 -4.04 2.75 -2.75
CA LEU A 304 -3.38 3.12 -1.49
C LEU A 304 -3.68 4.57 -1.08
N GLN A 305 -3.86 5.48 -2.03
CA GLN A 305 -4.19 6.89 -1.81
C GLN A 305 -5.56 7.06 -1.15
N SER A 306 -6.50 6.16 -1.47
CA SER A 306 -7.88 6.18 -0.95
C SER A 306 -8.11 5.15 0.16
N LEU A 307 -7.08 4.44 0.64
CA LEU A 307 -7.22 3.50 1.77
C LEU A 307 -7.00 4.16 3.14
N TYR A 308 -6.21 5.24 3.22
CA TYR A 308 -5.94 5.96 4.47
C TYR A 308 -7.01 7.04 4.76
N ILE A 309 -8.26 6.61 4.90
CA ILE A 309 -9.44 7.49 4.94
C ILE A 309 -9.99 7.77 6.35
N TYR A 310 -9.25 7.50 7.42
CA TYR A 310 -9.75 7.64 8.78
C TYR A 310 -10.38 9.02 9.05
N LYS A 311 -9.71 10.09 8.64
CA LYS A 311 -10.22 11.47 8.78
C LYS A 311 -11.53 11.68 8.03
N THR A 312 -11.56 11.31 6.75
CA THR A 312 -12.77 11.41 5.91
C THR A 312 -13.93 10.61 6.49
N ARG A 313 -13.66 9.38 6.99
CA ARG A 313 -14.65 8.52 7.62
C ARG A 313 -15.21 9.15 8.90
N LEU A 314 -14.35 9.71 9.76
CA LEU A 314 -14.77 10.43 10.95
C LEU A 314 -15.69 11.61 10.62
N GLU A 315 -15.28 12.45 9.66
CA GLU A 315 -16.05 13.62 9.25
C GLU A 315 -17.41 13.23 8.68
N GLN A 316 -17.49 12.14 7.92
CA GLN A 316 -18.76 11.60 7.39
C GLN A 316 -19.69 11.14 8.52
N ILE A 317 -19.18 10.38 9.50
CA ILE A 317 -19.97 9.91 10.65
C ILE A 317 -20.49 11.10 11.45
N GLN A 318 -19.65 12.09 11.73
CA GLN A 318 -20.04 13.30 12.47
C GLN A 318 -21.10 14.13 11.71
N LYS A 319 -20.97 14.26 10.38
CA LYS A 319 -21.98 14.92 9.54
C LYS A 319 -23.32 14.19 9.58
N GLN A 320 -23.32 12.86 9.48
CA GLN A 320 -24.52 12.04 9.56
C GLN A 320 -25.20 12.17 10.92
N GLN A 321 -24.43 12.13 12.02
CA GLN A 321 -24.96 12.31 13.38
C GLN A 321 -25.60 13.69 13.57
N LYS A 322 -24.95 14.76 13.09
CA LYS A 322 -25.52 16.13 13.13
C LYS A 322 -26.80 16.23 12.31
N GLN A 323 -26.87 15.61 11.14
CA GLN A 323 -28.08 15.59 10.30
C GLN A 323 -29.22 14.83 10.98
N GLN A 324 -28.93 13.70 11.64
CA GLN A 324 -29.93 12.93 12.38
C GLN A 324 -30.47 13.70 13.59
N GLN A 325 -29.61 14.38 14.36
CA GLN A 325 -30.04 15.24 15.47
C GLN A 325 -30.94 16.38 14.99
N GLN A 326 -30.57 17.06 13.91
CA GLN A 326 -31.39 18.13 13.32
C GLN A 326 -32.73 17.64 12.75
N GLN A 327 -32.82 16.38 12.30
CA GLN A 327 -34.10 15.79 11.88
C GLN A 327 -34.97 15.39 13.08
N GLN A 328 -34.37 14.88 14.16
CA GLN A 328 -35.09 14.58 15.40
C GLN A 328 -35.64 15.84 16.09
N GLU A 329 -34.90 16.95 16.07
CA GLU A 329 -35.36 18.24 16.60
C GLU A 329 -36.46 18.90 15.74
N LYS A 330 -36.63 18.47 14.48
CA LYS A 330 -37.67 18.97 13.55
C LYS A 330 -38.94 18.12 13.51
N LEU A 331 -38.98 16.97 14.20
CA LEU A 331 -40.21 16.24 14.41
C LEU A 331 -41.07 17.00 15.44
N PRO A 332 -42.33 17.37 15.12
CA PRO A 332 -43.21 18.02 16.10
C PRO A 332 -43.38 17.09 17.31
N ASN A 333 -43.22 17.64 18.52
CA ASN A 333 -43.75 17.01 19.72
C ASN A 333 -45.28 17.05 19.61
N ASP A 334 -45.90 16.05 18.98
CA ASP A 334 -47.33 15.77 19.08
C ASP A 334 -47.64 15.17 20.45
N GLU A 335 -47.40 15.96 21.51
CA GLU A 335 -48.05 15.82 22.80
C GLU A 335 -48.85 17.10 23.07
N SER A 336 -50.00 17.25 22.40
CA SER A 336 -51.16 17.90 23.03
C SER A 336 -52.45 17.77 22.21
N ASN A 337 -53.48 17.31 22.92
CA ASN A 337 -54.90 17.58 22.70
C ASN A 337 -55.60 16.97 21.47
N CYS A 338 -56.01 15.71 21.60
CA CYS A 338 -57.30 15.29 21.06
C CYS A 338 -58.28 15.06 22.21
N ASN A 339 -58.86 16.16 22.70
CA ASN A 339 -59.98 16.18 23.63
C ASN A 339 -61.26 15.88 22.83
N CYS A 340 -61.52 14.60 22.54
CA CYS A 340 -62.83 14.19 22.01
C CYS A 340 -63.76 13.87 23.18
N GLY A 341 -64.56 14.87 23.53
CA GLY A 341 -65.62 14.79 24.51
C GLY A 341 -66.62 13.67 24.21
N SER A 342 -67.09 13.10 25.30
CA SER A 342 -68.23 12.20 25.45
C SER A 342 -69.41 12.49 24.52
N LEU A 343 -69.81 11.50 23.71
CA LEU A 343 -71.15 11.35 23.16
C LEU A 343 -71.61 9.88 23.25
N PRO A 344 -72.93 9.62 23.35
CA PRO A 344 -73.47 8.57 24.22
C PRO A 344 -73.56 7.18 23.57
N ILE A 345 -73.42 6.17 24.43
CA ILE A 345 -73.64 4.76 24.15
C ILE A 345 -75.13 4.54 23.82
N LYS A 346 -75.44 4.12 22.58
CA LYS A 346 -76.71 3.46 22.23
C LYS A 346 -76.48 1.94 22.21
N PRO A 347 -77.39 1.11 22.75
CA PRO A 347 -77.23 -0.34 22.72
C PRO A 347 -77.55 -0.88 21.32
N LEU A 348 -76.67 -1.71 20.77
CA LEU A 348 -76.92 -2.51 19.58
C LEU A 348 -77.66 -3.79 19.98
N GLU A 349 -78.85 -3.96 19.42
CA GLU A 349 -79.71 -5.13 19.57
C GLU A 349 -79.06 -6.41 19.00
N ASN A 350 -79.25 -7.50 19.73
CA ASN A 350 -78.94 -8.87 19.28
C ASN A 350 -79.90 -9.29 18.17
N GLY A 351 -79.38 -9.51 16.96
CA GLY A 351 -80.10 -10.07 15.83
C GLY A 351 -79.53 -11.43 15.40
N HIS A 352 -79.80 -12.49 16.15
CA HIS A 352 -79.77 -13.85 15.61
C HIS A 352 -80.82 -13.97 14.50
N LYS A 353 -80.44 -14.44 13.31
CA LYS A 353 -81.28 -15.33 12.49
C LYS A 353 -80.45 -16.17 11.52
N LYS A 354 -80.71 -17.47 11.62
CA LYS A 354 -80.22 -18.58 10.81
C LYS A 354 -80.92 -18.64 9.44
N ALA A 355 -80.22 -19.32 8.51
CA ALA A 355 -80.72 -20.22 7.46
C ALA A 355 -81.42 -19.62 6.23
N ALA A 356 -80.86 -19.90 5.05
CA ALA A 356 -81.25 -21.08 4.26
C ALA A 356 -80.00 -21.68 3.60
#